data_AF-A0A9D5K5V1-F1
#
_entry.id   AF-A0A9D5K5V1-F1
#
_cell.length_a   1.000
_cell.length_b   1.000
_cell.length_c   1.000
_cell.angle_alpha   90.00
_cell.angle_beta   90.00
_cell.angle_gamma   90.00
#
_symmetry.space_group_name_H-M   'P 1'
#
loop_
_entity.id
_entity.type
_entity.pdbx_description
1 polymer ?
#
loop_
_entity_poly.entity_id
_entity_poly.type
_entity_poly.pdbx_seq_one_letter_code
_entity_poly.pdbx_strand_id
1 'polypeptide(L)'
;MARQRLRAALSPIQLGAGDIHPADCVARWGGMAQGSDRRIPVRRMAWMLRRSAFLCMAATMLSIVVVLAEDGGVKAGEKADAAPITFDTLAGNLPGVVLARSTPYLVVGDIFVPRGTTVRIQAGTVFLFKNFTGLHVLGRLEAKGAKEEPIVFTSEHDRDYNPVEGPDAAPYDWNGVRIHADAVGSSLRYCAVMYSVDGIISDTRFIRIDPCLFVQNGNENLTIEGEVHEVRDQYYRYAISVDDPSVVGVPRDILRDPLARRRSILRYGGLALCAGGCVMGILYSAGYGESRDELRSLSGVDRQNLAANSSGDWERARDKVDGSRGGMLVGWGLLTVGALGFAWTFTF
;
A
#
# COMPACT_ATOMS: atom_id res chain seq x y z
N MET A 1 31.85 -1.17 12.26
CA MET A 1 30.63 -1.18 13.12
C MET A 1 29.30 -1.34 12.37
N ALA A 2 29.27 -1.35 11.02
CA ALA A 2 28.03 -1.56 10.25
C ALA A 2 27.56 -3.04 10.17
N ARG A 3 28.48 -4.02 10.20
CA ARG A 3 28.16 -5.46 10.19
C ARG A 3 27.36 -5.97 11.39
N GLN A 4 27.41 -5.30 12.54
CA GLN A 4 26.70 -5.74 13.75
C GLN A 4 25.20 -5.42 13.74
N ARG A 5 24.76 -4.44 12.95
CA ARG A 5 23.34 -4.05 12.89
C ARG A 5 22.54 -4.88 11.88
N LEU A 6 23.17 -5.41 10.84
CA LEU A 6 22.50 -6.28 9.85
C LEU A 6 22.25 -7.70 10.37
N ARG A 7 23.13 -8.25 11.22
CA ARG A 7 22.96 -9.59 11.81
C ARG A 7 21.87 -9.68 12.88
N ALA A 8 21.43 -8.57 13.47
CA ALA A 8 20.38 -8.58 14.49
C ALA A 8 18.96 -8.78 13.91
N ALA A 9 18.77 -8.59 12.59
CA ALA A 9 17.46 -8.70 11.93
C ALA A 9 17.17 -10.11 11.36
N LEU A 10 18.14 -11.03 11.38
CA LEU A 10 18.05 -12.34 10.73
C LEU A 10 18.51 -13.47 11.66
N SER A 11 17.86 -13.61 12.81
CA SER A 11 18.03 -14.82 13.65
C SER A 11 16.88 -15.81 13.42
N PRO A 12 17.15 -17.08 13.09
CA PRO A 12 16.14 -18.12 13.06
C PRO A 12 15.82 -18.61 14.47
N ILE A 13 14.52 -18.71 14.77
CA ILE A 13 13.96 -19.26 16.00
C ILE A 13 14.32 -20.76 16.09
N GLN A 14 15.10 -21.14 17.09
CA GLN A 14 15.34 -22.53 17.48
C GLN A 14 14.12 -23.05 18.25
N LEU A 15 13.34 -23.95 17.64
CA LEU A 15 12.36 -24.77 18.35
C LEU A 15 13.03 -26.10 18.73
N GLY A 16 13.07 -26.38 20.03
CA GLY A 16 13.71 -27.56 20.60
C GLY A 16 13.02 -28.86 20.16
N ALA A 17 13.85 -29.84 19.79
CA ALA A 17 13.45 -31.22 19.60
C ALA A 17 13.04 -31.83 20.94
N GLY A 18 11.79 -32.27 21.04
CA GLY A 18 11.28 -33.14 22.10
C GLY A 18 10.67 -34.38 21.46
N ASP A 19 11.26 -35.52 21.76
CA ASP A 19 10.95 -36.84 21.20
C ASP A 19 9.52 -37.29 21.48
N ILE A 20 8.79 -37.73 20.44
CA ILE A 20 7.56 -38.52 20.60
C ILE A 20 7.61 -39.69 19.63
N HIS A 21 7.72 -40.89 20.21
CA HIS A 21 7.80 -42.18 19.51
C HIS A 21 6.40 -42.60 18.98
N PRO A 22 6.26 -43.17 17.76
CA PRO A 22 4.97 -43.39 17.11
C PRO A 22 4.17 -44.61 17.60
N ALA A 23 4.29 -45.02 18.87
CA ALA A 23 3.61 -46.22 19.40
C ALA A 23 2.45 -45.94 20.38
N ASP A 24 2.28 -44.71 20.89
CA ASP A 24 1.33 -44.46 21.99
C ASP A 24 -0.08 -44.02 21.57
N CYS A 25 -0.38 -43.93 20.27
CA CYS A 25 -1.67 -43.40 19.79
C CYS A 25 -2.77 -44.45 19.52
N VAL A 26 -2.48 -45.76 19.59
CA VAL A 26 -3.43 -46.80 19.13
C VAL A 26 -4.31 -47.39 20.25
N ALA A 27 -4.04 -47.14 21.53
CA ALA A 27 -4.73 -47.84 22.62
C ALA A 27 -5.93 -47.12 23.29
N ARG A 28 -6.40 -45.96 22.79
CA ARG A 28 -7.39 -45.14 23.53
C ARG A 28 -8.75 -44.88 22.86
N TRP A 29 -9.09 -45.60 21.78
CA TRP A 29 -10.38 -45.42 21.07
C TRP A 29 -11.08 -46.74 20.69
N GLY A 30 -10.85 -47.81 21.46
CA GLY A 30 -11.56 -49.08 21.33
C GLY A 30 -12.57 -49.29 22.46
N GLY A 31 -13.66 -48.52 22.49
CA GLY A 31 -14.71 -48.75 23.47
C GLY A 31 -15.89 -47.79 23.34
N MET A 32 -17.09 -48.37 23.25
CA MET A 32 -18.42 -47.73 23.26
C MET A 32 -18.99 -47.28 21.90
N ALA A 33 -19.53 -48.25 21.17
CA ALA A 33 -20.65 -48.04 20.25
C ALA A 33 -21.72 -49.11 20.48
N GLN A 34 -22.64 -48.88 21.41
CA GLN A 34 -24.01 -49.43 21.40
C GLN A 34 -24.93 -48.40 22.08
N GLY A 35 -26.00 -48.00 21.39
CA GLY A 35 -27.04 -47.16 21.99
C GLY A 35 -27.74 -46.25 21.00
N SER A 36 -29.03 -46.47 20.84
CA SER A 36 -29.93 -45.94 19.82
C SER A 36 -30.40 -44.50 20.04
N ASP A 37 -30.83 -43.89 18.93
CA ASP A 37 -32.04 -43.06 18.79
C ASP A 37 -31.95 -41.52 18.96
N ARG A 38 -32.36 -40.87 17.85
CA ARG A 38 -33.09 -39.60 17.68
C ARG A 38 -32.48 -38.19 17.93
N ARG A 39 -32.45 -37.48 16.79
CA ARG A 39 -32.64 -36.01 16.49
C ARG A 39 -31.47 -35.04 16.77
N ILE A 40 -30.91 -34.53 15.67
CA ILE A 40 -29.86 -33.49 15.62
C ILE A 40 -30.49 -32.13 15.21
N PRO A 41 -30.32 -31.04 15.97
CA PRO A 41 -30.67 -29.69 15.51
C PRO A 41 -29.56 -29.03 14.65
N VAL A 42 -30.01 -28.37 13.57
CA VAL A 42 -29.31 -27.93 12.34
C VAL A 42 -28.25 -26.81 12.51
N ARG A 43 -27.67 -26.60 13.69
CA ARG A 43 -26.70 -25.49 13.92
C ARG A 43 -25.23 -25.88 14.03
N ARG A 44 -24.86 -27.11 13.66
CA ARG A 44 -23.45 -27.57 13.63
C ARG A 44 -22.93 -28.02 12.24
N MET A 45 -23.65 -27.73 11.16
CA MET A 45 -23.26 -28.18 9.81
C MET A 45 -22.36 -27.18 9.05
N ALA A 46 -22.26 -25.92 9.51
CA ALA A 46 -21.46 -24.90 8.83
C ALA A 46 -19.96 -24.88 9.20
N TRP A 47 -19.52 -25.69 10.17
CA TRP A 47 -18.12 -25.76 10.59
C TRP A 47 -17.37 -26.98 10.05
N MET A 48 -18.07 -27.98 9.48
CA MET A 48 -17.47 -29.17 8.88
C MET A 48 -17.27 -29.09 7.35
N LEU A 49 -17.86 -28.10 6.68
CA LEU A 49 -17.70 -27.89 5.23
C LEU A 49 -16.46 -27.06 4.83
N ARG A 50 -15.61 -26.70 5.79
CA ARG A 50 -14.35 -25.97 5.55
C ARG A 50 -13.08 -26.81 5.66
N ARG A 51 -13.18 -28.11 5.96
CA ARG A 51 -12.01 -29.01 6.13
C ARG A 51 -11.91 -30.14 5.11
N SER A 52 -12.87 -30.28 4.21
CA SER A 52 -12.95 -31.41 3.27
C SER A 52 -12.37 -31.16 1.87
N ALA A 53 -11.82 -29.96 1.62
CA ALA A 53 -11.29 -29.60 0.29
C ALA A 53 -9.74 -29.67 0.18
N PHE A 54 -9.04 -30.00 1.27
CA PHE A 54 -7.56 -30.08 1.28
C PHE A 54 -6.99 -31.50 1.20
N LEU A 55 -7.85 -32.54 1.21
CA LEU A 55 -7.43 -33.94 1.12
C LEU A 55 -7.52 -34.55 -0.28
N CYS A 56 -7.87 -33.77 -1.32
CA CYS A 56 -8.05 -34.27 -2.69
C CYS A 56 -6.98 -33.77 -3.70
N MET A 57 -5.99 -32.98 -3.28
CA MET A 57 -4.90 -32.47 -4.15
C MET A 57 -3.51 -33.06 -3.83
N ALA A 58 -3.41 -33.99 -2.88
CA ALA A 58 -2.15 -34.65 -2.51
C ALA A 58 -1.98 -36.05 -3.14
N ALA A 59 -2.87 -36.46 -4.05
CA ALA A 59 -2.93 -37.81 -4.61
C ALA A 59 -2.54 -37.92 -6.10
N THR A 60 -1.98 -36.89 -6.72
CA THR A 60 -1.62 -36.90 -8.16
C THR A 60 -0.16 -36.51 -8.49
N MET A 61 0.73 -36.44 -7.50
CA MET A 61 2.17 -36.14 -7.72
C MET A 61 3.08 -37.13 -7.00
N LEU A 62 2.79 -38.43 -7.13
CA LEU A 62 3.71 -39.50 -6.72
C LEU A 62 3.62 -40.67 -7.69
N SER A 63 4.03 -40.43 -8.94
CA SER A 63 4.37 -41.44 -9.94
C SER A 63 5.23 -40.75 -11.00
N ILE A 64 6.31 -41.41 -11.43
CA ILE A 64 7.43 -40.92 -12.26
C ILE A 64 8.67 -40.56 -11.42
N VAL A 65 9.25 -41.60 -10.83
CA VAL A 65 10.70 -41.78 -10.70
C VAL A 65 10.97 -43.17 -11.26
N VAL A 66 11.98 -43.26 -12.13
CA VAL A 66 12.61 -44.43 -12.80
C VAL A 66 12.62 -44.18 -14.30
N VAL A 67 13.79 -43.77 -14.81
CA VAL A 67 14.38 -44.19 -16.10
C VAL A 67 15.80 -43.61 -16.15
N LEU A 68 16.75 -44.54 -16.07
CA LEU A 68 18.13 -44.56 -16.59
C LEU A 68 19.20 -43.70 -15.90
N ALA A 69 19.86 -44.37 -14.96
CA ALA A 69 21.29 -44.25 -14.74
C ALA A 69 22.05 -44.87 -15.93
N GLU A 70 22.98 -44.12 -16.50
CA GLU A 70 24.07 -44.65 -17.31
C GLU A 70 25.38 -44.14 -16.72
N ASP A 71 26.28 -45.07 -16.46
CA ASP A 71 27.53 -44.91 -15.74
C ASP A 71 28.50 -43.95 -16.43
N GLY A 72 29.02 -43.01 -15.65
CA GLY A 72 30.12 -42.13 -16.05
C GLY A 72 30.89 -41.68 -14.82
N GLY A 73 31.72 -42.56 -14.26
CA GLY A 73 32.61 -42.24 -13.15
C GLY A 73 33.56 -41.09 -13.51
N VAL A 74 33.56 -40.04 -12.69
CA VAL A 74 34.59 -39.00 -12.72
C VAL A 74 35.21 -38.88 -11.33
N LYS A 75 36.54 -38.96 -11.34
CA LYS A 75 37.44 -39.13 -10.21
C LYS A 75 37.49 -37.89 -9.32
N ALA A 76 37.81 -38.14 -8.05
CA ALA A 76 38.12 -37.14 -7.05
C ALA A 76 39.36 -36.31 -7.41
N GLY A 77 39.30 -35.03 -7.03
CA GLY A 77 40.46 -34.22 -6.64
C GLY A 77 41.19 -33.49 -7.76
N GLU A 78 40.73 -32.28 -8.07
CA GLU A 78 41.62 -31.25 -8.59
C GLU A 78 41.26 -29.90 -7.97
N LYS A 79 42.30 -29.21 -7.49
CA LYS A 79 42.24 -27.92 -6.80
C LYS A 79 41.65 -26.91 -7.79
N ALA A 80 40.52 -26.31 -7.47
CA ALA A 80 39.98 -25.20 -8.24
C ALA A 80 40.90 -24.00 -8.02
N ASP A 81 41.94 -23.88 -8.84
CA ASP A 81 42.63 -22.62 -9.03
C ASP A 81 41.58 -21.61 -9.49
N ALA A 82 41.46 -20.51 -8.74
CA ALA A 82 40.48 -19.47 -8.97
C ALA A 82 40.59 -18.99 -10.43
N ALA A 83 39.57 -19.29 -11.23
CA ALA A 83 39.44 -18.69 -12.55
C ALA A 83 39.48 -17.16 -12.38
N PRO A 84 40.24 -16.43 -13.21
CA PRO A 84 40.26 -14.98 -13.13
C PRO A 84 38.82 -14.48 -13.31
N ILE A 85 38.37 -13.63 -12.38
CA ILE A 85 37.06 -13.00 -12.44
C ILE A 85 37.06 -12.14 -13.72
N THR A 86 36.49 -12.64 -14.80
CA THR A 86 36.35 -11.88 -16.05
C THR A 86 35.14 -10.97 -15.90
N PHE A 87 35.38 -9.68 -15.70
CA PHE A 87 34.34 -8.67 -15.73
C PHE A 87 33.84 -8.47 -17.16
N ASP A 88 32.53 -8.36 -17.34
CA ASP A 88 31.96 -7.84 -18.58
C ASP A 88 32.21 -6.33 -18.61
N THR A 89 33.14 -5.89 -19.44
CA THR A 89 33.50 -4.48 -19.56
C THR A 89 32.48 -3.71 -20.38
N LEU A 90 32.01 -2.58 -19.87
CA LEU A 90 31.11 -1.65 -20.57
C LEU A 90 31.84 -0.34 -20.89
N ALA A 91 31.59 0.17 -22.09
CA ALA A 91 31.99 1.50 -22.54
C ALA A 91 31.11 1.93 -23.72
N GLY A 92 30.84 3.24 -23.84
CA GLY A 92 30.07 3.79 -24.95
C GLY A 92 28.55 3.59 -24.81
N ASN A 93 27.86 3.38 -25.93
CA ASN A 93 26.39 3.30 -25.92
C ASN A 93 25.91 2.01 -25.25
N LEU A 94 25.02 2.15 -24.26
CA LEU A 94 24.39 1.02 -23.60
C LEU A 94 23.41 0.29 -24.54
N PRO A 95 23.34 -1.05 -24.45
CA PRO A 95 22.29 -1.81 -25.13
C PRO A 95 20.91 -1.47 -24.54
N GLY A 96 19.84 -1.65 -25.32
CA GLY A 96 18.48 -1.33 -24.88
C GLY A 96 18.01 -2.08 -23.63
N VAL A 97 18.64 -3.20 -23.29
CA VAL A 97 18.42 -3.93 -22.04
C VAL A 97 19.77 -4.37 -21.46
N VAL A 98 20.03 -4.01 -20.21
CA VAL A 98 21.14 -4.50 -19.40
C VAL A 98 20.59 -5.54 -18.43
N LEU A 99 21.08 -6.77 -18.53
CA LEU A 99 20.63 -7.90 -17.73
C LEU A 99 21.38 -7.97 -16.41
N ALA A 100 20.73 -8.42 -15.35
CA ALA A 100 21.40 -8.74 -14.11
C ALA A 100 22.27 -9.99 -14.31
N ARG A 101 23.53 -9.95 -13.88
CA ARG A 101 24.48 -11.06 -14.00
C ARG A 101 25.07 -11.39 -12.64
N SER A 102 25.62 -12.60 -12.53
CA SER A 102 26.36 -13.03 -11.33
C SER A 102 27.66 -12.25 -11.12
N THR A 103 28.21 -11.67 -12.19
CA THR A 103 29.40 -10.82 -12.16
C THR A 103 29.01 -9.35 -12.36
N PRO A 104 29.61 -8.42 -11.61
CA PRO A 104 29.36 -6.99 -11.79
C PRO A 104 29.94 -6.49 -13.12
N TYR A 105 29.40 -5.38 -13.63
CA TYR A 105 29.87 -4.75 -14.86
C TYR A 105 30.98 -3.76 -14.56
N LEU A 106 32.13 -3.89 -15.22
CA LEU A 106 33.23 -2.94 -15.10
C LEU A 106 33.12 -1.86 -16.16
N VAL A 107 32.86 -0.63 -15.76
CA VAL A 107 32.74 0.53 -16.64
C VAL A 107 34.12 1.15 -16.84
N VAL A 108 34.72 0.90 -18.00
CA VAL A 108 36.09 1.31 -18.33
C VAL A 108 36.14 2.69 -19.00
N GLY A 109 35.01 3.13 -19.54
CA GLY A 109 34.83 4.46 -20.13
C GLY A 109 33.38 4.93 -19.96
N ASP A 110 33.12 6.20 -20.29
CA ASP A 110 31.77 6.76 -20.17
C ASP A 110 30.73 5.92 -20.90
N ILE A 111 29.60 5.73 -20.22
CA ILE A 111 28.45 5.00 -20.75
C ILE A 111 27.33 5.97 -21.10
N PHE A 112 26.71 5.76 -22.26
CA PHE A 112 25.72 6.65 -22.82
C PHE A 112 24.40 5.92 -23.04
N VAL A 113 23.29 6.53 -22.64
CA VAL A 113 21.96 6.15 -23.11
C VAL A 113 21.65 7.03 -24.32
N PRO A 114 21.69 6.51 -25.57
CA PRO A 114 21.57 7.34 -26.75
C PRO A 114 20.15 7.94 -26.90
N ARG A 115 20.08 9.13 -27.51
CA ARG A 115 18.82 9.85 -27.77
C ARG A 115 17.83 8.97 -28.54
N GLY A 116 16.55 9.07 -28.19
CA GLY A 116 15.47 8.31 -28.85
C GLY A 116 15.41 6.82 -28.48
N THR A 117 16.36 6.32 -27.69
CA THR A 117 16.33 4.94 -27.18
C THR A 117 15.87 4.89 -25.73
N THR A 118 15.29 3.76 -25.33
CA THR A 118 15.00 3.48 -23.92
C THR A 118 15.89 2.33 -23.46
N VAL A 119 16.75 2.60 -22.48
CA VAL A 119 17.61 1.60 -21.86
C VAL A 119 16.98 1.11 -20.57
N ARG A 120 16.81 -0.21 -20.44
CA ARG A 120 16.25 -0.85 -19.25
C ARG A 120 17.34 -1.56 -18.47
N ILE A 121 17.50 -1.21 -17.21
CA ILE A 121 18.43 -1.90 -16.30
C ILE A 121 17.61 -2.78 -15.35
N GLN A 122 17.98 -4.06 -15.29
CA GLN A 122 17.34 -5.04 -14.41
C GLN A 122 17.78 -4.91 -12.95
N ALA A 123 16.91 -5.32 -12.03
CA ALA A 123 17.19 -5.40 -10.60
C ALA A 123 18.43 -6.27 -10.31
N GLY A 124 19.21 -5.91 -9.30
CA GLY A 124 20.43 -6.62 -8.93
C GLY A 124 21.65 -6.36 -9.82
N THR A 125 21.54 -5.45 -10.80
CA THR A 125 22.70 -5.05 -11.62
C THR A 125 23.64 -4.16 -10.81
N VAL A 126 24.94 -4.48 -10.85
CA VAL A 126 26.00 -3.71 -10.20
C VAL A 126 26.95 -3.15 -11.26
N PHE A 127 27.18 -1.84 -11.22
CA PHE A 127 28.13 -1.12 -12.07
C PHE A 127 29.31 -0.64 -11.22
N LEU A 128 30.51 -1.02 -11.64
CA LEU A 128 31.79 -0.63 -11.06
C LEU A 128 32.44 0.40 -11.99
N PHE A 129 32.50 1.66 -11.57
CA PHE A 129 33.05 2.74 -12.37
C PHE A 129 34.55 2.90 -12.12
N LYS A 130 35.31 3.01 -13.21
CA LYS A 130 36.71 3.45 -13.16
C LYS A 130 36.81 4.95 -12.91
N ASN A 131 38.00 5.37 -12.50
CA ASN A 131 38.33 6.79 -12.41
C ASN A 131 38.03 7.55 -13.70
N PHE A 132 37.47 8.75 -13.55
CA PHE A 132 37.06 9.64 -14.65
C PHE A 132 35.96 9.10 -15.58
N THR A 133 35.18 8.11 -15.14
CA THR A 133 34.02 7.60 -15.89
C THR A 133 32.70 8.06 -15.29
N GLY A 134 31.66 8.15 -16.11
CA GLY A 134 30.31 8.50 -15.69
C GLY A 134 29.20 7.89 -16.55
N LEU A 135 27.96 8.07 -16.12
CA LEU A 135 26.76 7.67 -16.85
C LEU A 135 26.05 8.90 -17.42
N HIS A 136 25.97 8.99 -18.74
CA HIS A 136 25.31 10.06 -19.46
C HIS A 136 23.99 9.58 -20.06
N VAL A 137 22.88 10.12 -19.56
CA VAL A 137 21.55 9.76 -20.05
C VAL A 137 21.06 10.84 -21.01
N LEU A 138 21.12 10.58 -22.32
CA LEU A 138 20.60 11.46 -23.38
C LEU A 138 19.22 11.00 -23.90
N GLY A 139 18.92 9.71 -23.78
CA GLY A 139 17.60 9.10 -24.07
C GLY A 139 16.81 8.83 -22.80
N ARG A 140 16.00 7.77 -22.78
CA ARG A 140 15.20 7.41 -21.60
C ARG A 140 15.86 6.28 -20.81
N LEU A 141 16.09 6.48 -19.52
CA LEU A 141 16.59 5.44 -18.63
C LEU A 141 15.44 4.86 -17.78
N GLU A 142 15.28 3.54 -17.81
CA GLU A 142 14.38 2.79 -16.93
C GLU A 142 15.20 1.83 -16.05
N ALA A 143 15.65 2.30 -14.89
CA ALA A 143 16.32 1.47 -13.89
C ALA A 143 15.26 0.91 -12.91
N LYS A 144 15.00 -0.41 -13.01
CA LYS A 144 13.94 -1.09 -12.25
C LYS A 144 14.55 -2.00 -11.18
N GLY A 145 15.14 -1.41 -10.15
CA GLY A 145 15.61 -2.14 -8.97
C GLY A 145 14.45 -2.67 -8.11
N ALA A 146 14.75 -3.66 -7.28
CA ALA A 146 13.88 -4.17 -6.23
C ALA A 146 14.45 -3.84 -4.85
N LYS A 147 13.65 -3.97 -3.79
CA LYS A 147 14.12 -3.72 -2.42
C LYS A 147 15.15 -4.78 -1.99
N GLU A 148 14.94 -6.02 -2.43
CA GLU A 148 15.80 -7.17 -2.17
C GLU A 148 17.05 -7.16 -3.07
N GLU A 149 16.91 -6.62 -4.28
CA GLU A 149 17.94 -6.56 -5.31
C GLU A 149 18.02 -5.14 -5.91
N PRO A 150 18.64 -4.19 -5.17
CA PRO A 150 18.81 -2.83 -5.66
C PRO A 150 19.79 -2.79 -6.85
N ILE A 151 19.68 -1.76 -7.68
CA ILE A 151 20.68 -1.46 -8.71
C ILE A 151 21.77 -0.60 -8.06
N VAL A 152 23.03 -1.00 -8.21
CA VAL A 152 24.14 -0.35 -7.52
C VAL A 152 25.08 0.29 -8.52
N PHE A 153 25.33 1.59 -8.34
CA PHE A 153 26.34 2.36 -9.05
C PHE A 153 27.43 2.75 -8.03
N THR A 154 28.62 2.17 -8.17
CA THR A 154 29.71 2.30 -7.21
C THR A 154 31.08 2.32 -7.89
N SER A 155 32.13 2.63 -7.14
CA SER A 155 33.53 2.66 -7.59
C SER A 155 34.07 1.25 -7.85
N GLU A 156 35.05 1.11 -8.75
CA GLU A 156 35.81 -0.14 -8.92
C GLU A 156 36.57 -0.57 -7.66
N HIS A 157 36.83 0.37 -6.75
CA HIS A 157 37.53 0.16 -5.48
C HIS A 157 36.59 -0.24 -4.32
N ASP A 158 35.29 -0.41 -4.58
CA ASP A 158 34.32 -0.82 -3.56
C ASP A 158 34.46 -2.31 -3.24
N ARG A 159 35.05 -2.62 -2.07
CA ARG A 159 35.30 -3.99 -1.63
C ARG A 159 34.05 -4.83 -1.38
N ASP A 160 32.90 -4.20 -1.16
CA ASP A 160 31.66 -4.94 -0.93
C ASP A 160 31.17 -5.60 -2.22
N TYR A 161 31.48 -5.02 -3.37
CA TYR A 161 31.07 -5.51 -4.70
C TYR A 161 32.23 -5.99 -5.57
N ASN A 162 33.45 -5.57 -5.27
CA ASN A 162 34.65 -5.91 -6.01
C ASN A 162 35.83 -6.21 -5.06
N PRO A 163 36.15 -7.49 -4.77
CA PRO A 163 37.17 -7.86 -3.80
C PRO A 163 38.60 -7.74 -4.38
N VAL A 164 38.95 -6.57 -4.92
CA VAL A 164 40.30 -6.31 -5.48
C VAL A 164 41.25 -5.86 -4.36
N GLU A 165 42.52 -6.17 -4.55
CA GLU A 165 43.60 -5.56 -3.77
C GLU A 165 43.88 -4.14 -4.28
N GLY A 166 43.78 -3.14 -3.41
CA GLY A 166 43.93 -1.74 -3.80
C GLY A 166 43.52 -0.77 -2.69
N PRO A 167 43.51 0.55 -3.00
CA PRO A 167 42.91 1.56 -2.13
C PRO A 167 41.40 1.28 -1.95
N ASP A 168 40.85 1.70 -0.81
CA ASP A 168 39.41 1.61 -0.55
C ASP A 168 38.67 2.68 -1.37
N ALA A 169 37.42 2.39 -1.73
CA ALA A 169 36.57 3.38 -2.38
C ALA A 169 36.45 4.67 -1.55
N ALA A 170 36.62 5.80 -2.23
CA ALA A 170 36.53 7.12 -1.65
C ALA A 170 35.53 7.98 -2.42
N PRO A 171 34.94 9.01 -1.79
CA PRO A 171 34.23 10.03 -2.54
C PRO A 171 35.14 10.60 -3.65
N TYR A 172 34.57 11.02 -4.78
CA TYR A 172 35.29 11.50 -5.97
C TYR A 172 35.97 10.43 -6.86
N ASP A 173 35.73 9.14 -6.63
CA ASP A 173 36.31 8.08 -7.48
C ASP A 173 35.77 8.13 -8.93
N TRP A 174 34.52 8.54 -9.14
CA TRP A 174 33.93 8.59 -10.49
C TRP A 174 32.96 9.76 -10.65
N ASN A 175 32.67 10.19 -11.89
CA ASN A 175 32.02 11.48 -12.15
C ASN A 175 30.56 11.57 -11.69
N GLY A 176 29.85 10.44 -11.57
CA GLY A 176 28.44 10.39 -11.22
C GLY A 176 27.50 10.12 -12.39
N VAL A 177 26.20 10.26 -12.12
CA VAL A 177 25.15 10.10 -13.13
C VAL A 177 24.65 11.47 -13.58
N ARG A 178 24.75 11.74 -14.88
CA ARG A 178 24.21 12.95 -15.51
C ARG A 178 23.02 12.61 -16.39
N ILE A 179 21.85 13.17 -16.06
CA ILE A 179 20.64 13.08 -16.86
C ILE A 179 20.49 14.38 -17.64
N HIS A 180 20.59 14.31 -18.96
CA HIS A 180 20.49 15.48 -19.83
C HIS A 180 19.02 15.92 -20.04
N ALA A 181 18.83 17.14 -20.56
CA ALA A 181 17.50 17.72 -20.76
C ALA A 181 16.59 16.89 -21.69
N ASP A 182 17.19 16.14 -22.63
CA ASP A 182 16.48 15.27 -23.57
C ASP A 182 15.90 14.00 -22.92
N ALA A 183 16.35 13.65 -21.71
CA ALA A 183 16.06 12.38 -21.05
C ALA A 183 14.73 12.38 -20.25
N VAL A 184 13.70 12.96 -20.84
CA VAL A 184 12.37 13.15 -20.23
C VAL A 184 11.72 11.81 -19.91
N GLY A 185 11.18 11.68 -18.70
CA GLY A 185 10.47 10.47 -18.26
C GLY A 185 11.38 9.32 -17.86
N SER A 186 12.66 9.61 -17.56
CA SER A 186 13.58 8.65 -16.95
C SER A 186 13.13 8.30 -15.53
N SER A 187 13.22 7.01 -15.19
CA SER A 187 12.78 6.47 -13.90
C SER A 187 13.88 5.63 -13.29
N LEU A 188 14.30 6.00 -12.08
CA LEU A 188 15.24 5.27 -11.25
C LEU A 188 14.51 4.75 -10.03
N ARG A 189 14.47 3.43 -9.87
CA ARG A 189 13.81 2.77 -8.75
C ARG A 189 14.77 1.85 -8.02
N TYR A 190 14.78 1.93 -6.68
CA TYR A 190 15.67 1.15 -5.80
C TYR A 190 17.11 1.15 -6.31
N CYS A 191 17.65 2.34 -6.61
CA CYS A 191 19.03 2.52 -7.02
C CYS A 191 19.88 3.03 -5.84
N ALA A 192 21.12 2.61 -5.76
CA ALA A 192 22.12 3.12 -4.83
C ALA A 192 23.25 3.77 -5.63
N VAL A 193 23.56 5.04 -5.35
CA VAL A 193 24.65 5.80 -5.96
C VAL A 193 25.66 6.14 -4.86
N MET A 194 26.89 5.64 -5.02
CA MET A 194 27.92 5.70 -3.99
C MET A 194 29.27 6.11 -4.56
N TYR A 195 30.07 6.80 -3.74
CA TYR A 195 31.47 7.15 -4.02
C TYR A 195 31.68 8.00 -5.29
N SER A 196 30.66 8.73 -5.74
CA SER A 196 30.78 9.61 -6.90
C SER A 196 31.26 11.02 -6.53
N VAL A 197 31.65 11.81 -7.52
CA VAL A 197 31.87 13.26 -7.40
C VAL A 197 30.54 13.92 -7.08
N ASP A 198 29.57 13.81 -7.99
CA ASP A 198 28.18 14.22 -7.79
C ASP A 198 27.28 12.98 -7.91
N GLY A 199 26.24 12.85 -7.08
CA GLY A 199 25.37 11.66 -7.09
C GLY A 199 24.56 11.55 -8.39
N ILE A 200 23.48 12.33 -8.48
CA ILE A 200 22.72 12.51 -9.72
C ILE A 200 22.58 14.00 -10.02
N ILE A 201 23.04 14.41 -11.21
CA ILE A 201 22.77 15.74 -11.78
C ILE A 201 21.74 15.56 -12.87
N SER A 202 20.59 16.20 -12.74
CA SER A 202 19.54 16.21 -13.75
C SER A 202 19.35 17.60 -14.33
N ASP A 203 19.56 17.75 -15.63
CA ASP A 203 19.26 18.97 -16.38
C ASP A 203 17.74 19.12 -16.64
N THR A 204 16.94 18.10 -16.31
CA THR A 204 15.47 18.12 -16.42
C THR A 204 14.80 17.74 -15.10
N ARG A 205 13.72 18.44 -14.77
CA ARG A 205 12.85 18.10 -13.64
C ARG A 205 11.95 16.89 -13.88
N PHE A 206 11.75 16.46 -15.13
CA PHE A 206 10.83 15.37 -15.49
C PHE A 206 11.43 13.97 -15.31
N ILE A 207 12.05 13.74 -14.16
CA ILE A 207 12.58 12.44 -13.74
C ILE A 207 11.78 11.90 -12.56
N ARG A 208 11.83 10.57 -12.38
CA ARG A 208 11.27 9.89 -11.22
C ARG A 208 12.38 9.13 -10.49
N ILE A 209 12.56 9.43 -9.22
CA ILE A 209 13.46 8.75 -8.29
C ILE A 209 12.57 8.13 -7.21
N ASP A 210 12.50 6.81 -7.11
CA ASP A 210 11.57 6.13 -6.21
C ASP A 210 12.06 4.78 -5.70
N PRO A 211 12.25 4.62 -4.38
CA PRO A 211 13.25 5.33 -3.61
C PRO A 211 14.68 5.02 -4.10
N CYS A 212 15.60 5.98 -4.01
CA CYS A 212 17.04 5.77 -4.27
C CYS A 212 17.89 6.21 -3.08
N LEU A 213 19.02 5.54 -2.89
CA LEU A 213 19.96 5.78 -1.80
C LEU A 213 21.21 6.50 -2.35
N PHE A 214 21.67 7.51 -1.63
CA PHE A 214 22.87 8.27 -1.94
C PHE A 214 23.76 8.27 -0.71
N VAL A 215 24.99 7.77 -0.83
CA VAL A 215 25.91 7.59 0.31
C VAL A 215 27.33 7.91 -0.13
N GLN A 216 28.07 8.66 0.68
CA GLN A 216 29.50 8.92 0.49
C GLN A 216 29.87 9.53 -0.88
N ASN A 217 29.00 10.40 -1.42
CA ASN A 217 29.33 11.20 -2.60
C ASN A 217 30.11 12.46 -2.17
N GLY A 218 30.94 12.99 -3.07
CA GLY A 218 31.94 13.99 -2.77
C GLY A 218 31.36 15.39 -2.57
N ASN A 219 30.57 15.85 -3.54
CA ASN A 219 30.03 17.20 -3.61
C ASN A 219 28.54 17.20 -3.24
N GLU A 220 27.64 17.05 -4.22
CA GLU A 220 26.19 17.02 -3.97
C GLU A 220 25.57 15.66 -4.30
N ASN A 221 24.59 15.23 -3.50
CA ASN A 221 23.91 13.95 -3.72
C ASN A 221 22.90 14.02 -4.87
N LEU A 222 22.15 15.12 -4.98
CA LEU A 222 21.13 15.29 -6.00
C LEU A 222 20.97 16.77 -6.37
N THR A 223 21.14 17.07 -7.65
CA THR A 223 20.92 18.40 -8.21
C THR A 223 19.95 18.29 -9.38
N ILE A 224 18.87 19.08 -9.37
CA ILE A 224 17.84 19.07 -10.41
C ILE A 224 17.68 20.50 -10.95
N GLU A 225 17.91 20.72 -12.24
CA GLU A 225 17.84 22.03 -12.90
C GLU A 225 18.71 23.12 -12.21
N GLY A 226 19.82 22.69 -11.58
CA GLY A 226 20.71 23.56 -10.80
C GLY A 226 20.26 23.83 -9.36
N GLU A 227 19.08 23.34 -8.95
CA GLU A 227 18.65 23.34 -7.56
C GLU A 227 19.21 22.11 -6.83
N VAL A 228 19.93 22.36 -5.73
CA VAL A 228 20.47 21.31 -4.87
C VAL A 228 19.37 20.80 -3.94
N HIS A 229 19.12 19.50 -3.96
CA HIS A 229 18.22 18.84 -3.03
C HIS A 229 19.01 18.20 -1.89
N GLU A 230 18.71 18.59 -0.66
CA GLU A 230 19.34 18.00 0.52
C GLU A 230 18.90 16.53 0.71
N VAL A 231 19.74 15.61 0.25
CA VAL A 231 19.59 14.16 0.48
C VAL A 231 20.66 13.70 1.45
N ARG A 232 20.29 12.97 2.51
CA ARG A 232 21.23 12.52 3.55
C ARG A 232 21.06 11.03 3.84
N ASP A 233 21.99 10.19 3.37
CA ASP A 233 22.19 8.76 3.71
C ASP A 233 20.91 7.94 3.95
N GLN A 234 19.83 8.28 3.23
CA GLN A 234 18.50 7.72 3.38
C GLN A 234 17.88 7.55 1.99
N TYR A 235 16.88 6.69 1.93
CA TYR A 235 16.08 6.50 0.74
C TYR A 235 15.29 7.76 0.41
N TYR A 236 15.69 8.43 -0.66
CA TYR A 236 15.07 9.63 -1.17
C TYR A 236 14.10 9.32 -2.30
N ARG A 237 12.99 10.06 -2.33
CA ARG A 237 12.00 9.99 -3.40
C ARG A 237 11.82 11.37 -4.01
N TYR A 238 11.87 11.42 -5.33
CA TYR A 238 11.53 12.58 -6.11
C TYR A 238 10.59 12.16 -7.22
N ALA A 239 9.41 12.75 -7.24
CA ALA A 239 8.51 12.65 -8.37
C ALA A 239 7.77 13.96 -8.48
N ILE A 240 7.77 14.56 -9.66
CA ILE A 240 6.80 15.61 -9.96
C ILE A 240 5.43 14.95 -9.96
N SER A 241 4.62 15.24 -8.95
CA SER A 241 3.20 14.93 -9.00
C SER A 241 2.54 15.87 -10.00
N VAL A 242 1.83 15.32 -10.98
CA VAL A 242 0.97 16.09 -11.89
C VAL A 242 -0.06 16.93 -11.11
N ASP A 243 -0.32 16.54 -9.86
CA ASP A 243 -1.25 17.19 -8.93
C ASP A 243 -0.63 18.31 -8.08
N ASP A 244 0.61 18.76 -8.34
CA ASP A 244 1.16 19.93 -7.63
C ASP A 244 0.88 21.24 -8.39
N PRO A 245 -0.17 21.99 -8.04
CA PRO A 245 -0.53 23.24 -8.71
C PRO A 245 0.52 24.34 -8.53
N SER A 246 1.45 24.21 -7.56
CA SER A 246 2.55 25.17 -7.39
C SER A 246 3.48 25.20 -8.61
N VAL A 247 3.59 24.08 -9.33
CA VAL A 247 4.43 23.93 -10.53
C VAL A 247 3.76 24.50 -11.78
N VAL A 248 2.41 24.55 -11.82
CA VAL A 248 1.64 25.06 -12.97
C VAL A 248 1.49 26.59 -12.93
N GLY A 249 1.98 27.25 -11.88
CA GLY A 249 1.85 28.71 -11.73
C GLY A 249 0.40 29.17 -11.60
N VAL A 250 -0.52 28.26 -11.26
CA VAL A 250 -1.93 28.57 -10.97
C VAL A 250 -2.03 28.71 -9.45
N PRO A 251 -2.19 29.94 -8.93
CA PRO A 251 -2.49 30.14 -7.52
C PRO A 251 -3.66 29.25 -7.11
N ARG A 252 -3.50 28.54 -5.98
CA ARG A 252 -4.55 27.69 -5.38
C ARG A 252 -5.88 28.44 -5.17
N ASP A 253 -5.84 29.76 -5.17
CA ASP A 253 -6.98 30.63 -4.90
C ASP A 253 -7.86 30.95 -6.12
N ILE A 254 -7.49 30.56 -7.34
CA ILE A 254 -8.30 30.89 -8.54
C ILE A 254 -9.65 30.14 -8.59
N LEU A 255 -9.81 29.03 -7.86
CA LEU A 255 -11.04 28.22 -7.85
C LEU A 255 -11.71 28.10 -6.47
N ARG A 256 -11.60 29.12 -5.60
CA ARG A 256 -12.47 29.17 -4.41
C ARG A 256 -13.87 29.59 -4.84
N ASP A 257 -14.80 28.64 -4.85
CA ASP A 257 -16.20 28.96 -5.11
C ASP A 257 -16.73 29.92 -4.03
N PRO A 258 -17.13 31.15 -4.39
CA PRO A 258 -17.57 32.17 -3.43
C PRO A 258 -18.84 31.77 -2.68
N LEU A 259 -19.62 30.81 -3.20
CA LEU A 259 -20.85 30.29 -2.60
C LEU A 259 -20.65 29.01 -1.79
N ALA A 260 -19.44 28.45 -1.73
CA ALA A 260 -19.14 27.20 -1.02
C ALA A 260 -19.61 27.20 0.44
N ARG A 261 -19.43 28.34 1.15
CA ARG A 261 -19.91 28.50 2.53
C ARG A 261 -21.43 28.45 2.63
N ARG A 262 -22.15 29.13 1.71
CA ARG A 262 -23.63 29.14 1.69
C ARG A 262 -24.19 27.75 1.40
N ARG A 263 -23.61 27.02 0.44
CA ARG A 263 -24.01 25.64 0.13
C ARG A 263 -23.77 24.70 1.30
N SER A 264 -22.63 24.82 1.99
CA SER A 264 -22.33 23.98 3.15
C SER A 264 -23.31 24.23 4.29
N ILE A 265 -23.62 25.49 4.60
CA ILE A 265 -24.60 25.85 5.65
C ILE A 265 -25.98 25.29 5.31
N LEU A 266 -26.45 25.47 4.07
CA LEU A 266 -27.76 24.96 3.66
C LEU A 266 -27.83 23.43 3.62
N ARG A 267 -26.76 22.74 3.20
CA ARG A 267 -26.70 21.28 3.18
C ARG A 267 -26.76 20.68 4.57
N TYR A 268 -25.87 21.11 5.46
CA TYR A 268 -25.81 20.57 6.82
C TYR A 268 -26.99 21.05 7.67
N GLY A 269 -27.44 22.30 7.48
CA GLY A 269 -28.65 22.82 8.11
C GLY A 269 -29.91 22.07 7.68
N GLY A 270 -30.08 21.84 6.37
CA GLY A 270 -31.20 21.06 5.83
C GLY A 270 -31.19 19.61 6.33
N LEU A 271 -30.02 18.96 6.35
CA LEU A 271 -29.88 17.60 6.87
C LEU A 271 -30.21 17.51 8.37
N ALA A 272 -29.77 18.50 9.17
CA ALA A 272 -30.07 18.56 10.60
C ALA A 272 -31.58 18.76 10.85
N LEU A 273 -32.24 19.62 10.07
CA LEU A 273 -33.69 19.81 10.12
C LEU A 273 -34.45 18.54 9.72
N CYS A 274 -33.99 17.80 8.70
CA CYS A 274 -34.56 16.51 8.34
C CYS A 274 -34.46 15.51 9.50
N ALA A 275 -33.27 15.35 10.08
CA ALA A 275 -33.06 14.41 11.17
C ALA A 275 -33.92 14.78 12.40
N GLY A 276 -33.93 16.05 12.79
CA GLY A 276 -34.75 16.54 13.90
C GLY A 276 -36.25 16.41 13.64
N GLY A 277 -36.71 16.74 12.44
CA GLY A 277 -38.10 16.60 12.01
C GLY A 277 -38.57 15.15 11.99
N CYS A 278 -37.76 14.22 11.49
CA CYS A 278 -38.04 12.77 11.53
C CYS A 278 -38.19 12.26 12.96
N VAL A 279 -37.24 12.58 13.84
CA VAL A 279 -37.27 12.13 15.24
C VAL A 279 -38.52 12.68 15.95
N MET A 280 -38.76 13.98 15.84
CA MET A 280 -39.94 14.63 16.42
C MET A 280 -41.24 14.04 15.86
N GLY A 281 -41.35 13.89 14.53
CA GLY A 281 -42.52 13.34 13.86
C GLY A 281 -42.85 11.92 14.34
N ILE A 282 -41.84 11.06 14.47
CA ILE A 282 -42.02 9.68 14.96
C ILE A 282 -42.46 9.66 16.43
N LEU A 283 -41.79 10.42 17.30
CA LEU A 283 -42.11 10.45 18.74
C LEU A 283 -43.54 10.94 19.01
N TYR A 284 -43.93 12.05 18.38
CA TYR A 284 -45.28 12.60 18.55
C TYR A 284 -46.34 11.78 17.82
N SER A 285 -46.01 11.11 16.71
CA SER A 285 -46.94 10.18 16.04
C SER A 285 -47.24 8.96 16.90
N ALA A 286 -46.26 8.44 17.64
CA ALA A 286 -46.49 7.34 18.58
C ALA A 286 -47.40 7.79 19.74
N GLY A 287 -47.10 8.94 20.36
CA GLY A 287 -47.91 9.51 21.45
C GLY A 287 -49.33 9.93 21.04
N TYR A 288 -49.52 10.31 19.77
CA TYR A 288 -50.84 10.66 19.23
C TYR A 288 -51.78 9.44 19.19
N GLY A 289 -51.28 8.25 18.84
CA GLY A 289 -52.09 7.03 18.82
C GLY A 289 -52.66 6.70 20.20
N GLU A 290 -51.78 6.67 21.21
CA GLU A 290 -52.16 6.42 22.60
C GLU A 290 -53.14 7.46 23.14
N SER A 291 -52.85 8.75 22.93
CA SER A 291 -53.72 9.83 23.39
C SER A 291 -55.10 9.79 22.72
N ARG A 292 -55.16 9.36 21.44
CA ARG A 292 -56.42 9.25 20.71
C ARG A 292 -57.26 8.08 21.22
N ASP A 293 -56.64 6.96 21.57
CA ASP A 293 -57.36 5.80 22.10
C ASP A 293 -57.85 6.06 23.54
N GLU A 294 -57.08 6.81 24.35
CA GLU A 294 -57.52 7.35 25.65
C GLU A 294 -58.74 8.29 25.50
N LEU A 295 -58.70 9.22 24.54
CA LEU A 295 -59.85 10.09 24.28
C LEU A 295 -61.08 9.31 23.81
N ARG A 296 -60.88 8.26 23.02
CA ARG A 296 -61.97 7.38 22.53
C ARG A 296 -62.61 6.60 23.66
N SER A 297 -61.83 6.02 24.56
CA SER A 297 -62.36 5.30 25.70
C SER A 297 -63.19 6.22 26.60
N LEU A 298 -62.70 7.44 26.85
CA LEU A 298 -63.43 8.46 27.62
C LEU A 298 -64.68 8.99 26.90
N SER A 299 -64.72 8.96 25.57
CA SER A 299 -65.89 9.38 24.77
C SER A 299 -67.02 8.34 24.71
N GLY A 300 -66.82 7.14 25.27
CA GLY A 300 -67.83 6.08 25.29
C GLY A 300 -69.07 6.46 26.09
N VAL A 301 -70.26 6.10 25.60
CA VAL A 301 -71.56 6.46 26.23
C VAL A 301 -71.99 5.46 27.31
N ASP A 302 -71.11 4.55 27.72
CA ASP A 302 -71.40 3.53 28.71
C ASP A 302 -71.66 4.14 30.09
N ARG A 303 -72.70 3.66 30.78
CA ARG A 303 -73.08 4.19 32.11
C ARG A 303 -71.94 4.13 33.12
N GLN A 304 -71.09 3.09 33.05
CA GLN A 304 -69.91 2.95 33.92
C GLN A 304 -68.85 4.01 33.62
N ASN A 305 -68.64 4.34 32.34
CA ASN A 305 -67.67 5.35 31.92
C ASN A 305 -68.10 6.77 32.35
N LEU A 306 -69.38 7.10 32.17
CA LEU A 306 -69.96 8.39 32.57
C LEU A 306 -70.04 8.58 34.09
N ALA A 307 -70.13 7.50 34.86
CA ALA A 307 -70.11 7.56 36.32
C ALA A 307 -68.70 7.67 36.91
N ALA A 308 -67.68 7.12 36.22
CA ALA A 308 -66.31 7.07 36.68
C ALA A 308 -65.47 8.29 36.28
N ASN A 309 -65.79 8.93 35.14
CA ASN A 309 -64.99 10.01 34.56
C ASN A 309 -65.74 11.34 34.54
N SER A 310 -65.01 12.42 34.79
CA SER A 310 -65.55 13.78 34.76
C SER A 310 -65.32 14.47 33.41
N SER A 311 -66.03 15.58 33.17
CA SER A 311 -65.78 16.42 31.99
C SER A 311 -64.34 16.97 31.96
N GLY A 312 -63.73 17.21 33.13
CA GLY A 312 -62.35 17.69 33.23
C GLY A 312 -61.29 16.64 32.89
N ASP A 313 -61.58 15.34 33.04
CA ASP A 313 -60.71 14.26 32.54
C ASP A 313 -60.74 14.21 31.01
N TRP A 314 -61.94 14.40 30.44
CA TRP A 314 -62.17 14.42 29.01
C TRP A 314 -61.49 15.64 28.33
N GLU A 315 -61.58 16.83 28.93
CA GLU A 315 -60.90 18.04 28.43
C GLU A 315 -59.38 17.88 28.44
N ARG A 316 -58.80 17.34 29.52
CA ARG A 316 -57.36 17.04 29.58
C ARG A 316 -56.92 16.04 28.51
N ALA A 317 -57.72 15.01 28.25
CA ALA A 317 -57.44 14.04 27.20
C ALA A 317 -57.52 14.68 25.80
N ARG A 318 -58.49 15.58 25.56
CA ARG A 318 -58.58 16.36 24.32
C ARG A 318 -57.33 17.23 24.14
N ASP A 319 -56.92 17.97 25.17
CA ASP A 319 -55.74 18.84 25.11
C ASP A 319 -54.45 18.06 24.82
N LYS A 320 -54.32 16.86 25.39
CA LYS A 320 -53.20 15.94 25.14
C LYS A 320 -53.18 15.46 23.68
N VAL A 321 -54.34 15.17 23.09
CA VAL A 321 -54.47 14.83 21.67
C VAL A 321 -54.10 16.01 20.78
N ASP A 322 -54.57 17.22 21.11
CA ASP A 322 -54.29 18.44 20.34
C ASP A 322 -52.82 18.84 20.41
N GLY A 323 -52.19 18.74 21.58
CA GLY A 323 -50.75 18.92 21.74
C GLY A 323 -49.94 17.89 20.97
N SER A 324 -50.31 16.61 21.03
CA SER A 324 -49.63 15.55 20.28
C SER A 324 -49.76 15.73 18.76
N ARG A 325 -50.95 16.12 18.29
CA ARG A 325 -51.21 16.45 16.89
C ARG A 325 -50.38 17.66 16.44
N GLY A 326 -50.31 18.70 17.27
CA GLY A 326 -49.51 19.88 17.00
C GLY A 326 -48.02 19.53 16.84
N GLY A 327 -47.45 18.78 17.78
CA GLY A 327 -46.07 18.32 17.72
C GLY A 327 -45.77 17.44 16.49
N MET A 328 -46.71 16.56 16.13
CA MET A 328 -46.61 15.73 14.91
C MET A 328 -46.57 16.60 13.65
N LEU A 329 -47.47 17.57 13.50
CA LEU A 329 -47.50 18.47 12.35
C LEU A 329 -46.22 19.31 12.23
N VAL A 330 -45.70 19.80 13.35
CA VAL A 330 -44.43 20.54 13.38
C VAL A 330 -43.26 19.64 12.98
N GLY A 331 -43.17 18.42 13.52
CA GLY A 331 -42.11 17.47 13.19
C GLY A 331 -42.05 17.14 11.70
N TRP A 332 -43.19 16.75 11.10
CA TRP A 332 -43.27 16.49 9.66
C TRP A 332 -43.06 17.76 8.82
N GLY A 333 -43.50 18.92 9.28
CA GLY A 333 -43.24 20.21 8.63
C GLY A 333 -41.75 20.57 8.59
N LEU A 334 -41.00 20.32 9.67
CA LEU A 334 -39.55 20.53 9.71
C LEU A 334 -38.82 19.58 8.75
N LEU A 335 -39.29 18.33 8.64
CA LEU A 335 -38.75 17.38 7.66
C LEU A 335 -38.91 17.89 6.22
N THR A 336 -40.10 18.36 5.85
CA THR A 336 -40.34 18.81 4.48
C THR A 336 -39.53 20.05 4.14
N VAL A 337 -39.44 21.03 5.05
CA VAL A 337 -38.61 22.23 4.87
C VAL A 337 -37.13 21.87 4.78
N GLY A 338 -36.65 20.98 5.65
CA GLY A 338 -35.26 20.48 5.60
C GLY A 338 -34.93 19.78 4.29
N ALA A 339 -35.84 18.93 3.79
CA ALA A 339 -35.66 18.16 2.57
C ALA A 339 -35.65 19.07 1.33
N LEU A 340 -36.55 20.06 1.26
CA LEU A 340 -36.58 21.06 0.21
C LEU A 340 -35.30 21.91 0.23
N GLY A 341 -34.87 22.38 1.41
CA GLY A 341 -33.63 23.14 1.57
C GLY A 341 -32.39 22.35 1.15
N PHE A 342 -32.32 21.06 1.51
CA PHE A 342 -31.25 20.17 1.11
C PHE A 342 -31.26 19.91 -0.41
N ALA A 343 -32.42 19.60 -1.00
CA ALA A 343 -32.56 19.37 -2.43
C ALA A 343 -32.20 20.62 -3.25
N TRP A 344 -32.57 21.81 -2.78
CA TRP A 344 -32.23 23.09 -3.41
C TRP A 344 -30.72 23.33 -3.47
N THR A 345 -29.91 22.70 -2.63
CA THR A 345 -28.44 22.86 -2.68
C THR A 345 -27.76 22.12 -3.84
N PHE A 346 -28.51 21.36 -4.62
CA PHE A 346 -28.02 20.69 -5.84
C PHE A 346 -28.38 21.46 -7.12
N THR A 347 -29.16 22.54 -7.02
CA THR A 347 -29.55 23.36 -8.19
C THR A 347 -28.54 24.48 -8.50
N PHE A 348 -27.59 24.77 -7.60
CA PHE A 348 -26.55 25.80 -7.80
C PHE A 348 -25.20 25.43 -7.17
#